data_AF-A0A933SJL2-F1
#
_entry.id   AF-A0A933SJL2-F1
#
_cell.length_a   1.000
_cell.length_b   1.000
_cell.length_c   1.000
_cell.angle_alpha   90.00
_cell.angle_beta   90.00
_cell.angle_gamma   90.00
#
_symmetry.space_group_name_H-M   'P 1'
#
loop_
_entity.id
_entity.type
_entity.pdbx_description
1 polymer ?
#
loop_
_entity_poly.entity_id
_entity_poly.type
_entity_poly.pdbx_seq_one_letter_code
_entity_poly.pdbx_strand_id
1 'polypeptide(L)'
;DGRVTDYFEWLEAGCIISARHRGTMYKTERFLEEIYYGFDLNKLYIRIDPILNIELEEDLKAEIIIFDNEEFRLVFPFGKRDVSSYKLIRAFNGKTEKIKDIESIKADKIIELSIPFSELNLKTGENVKINIKLEKNDIEIERYPQKGFILLTVPDENFERIMWRV
;
A
#
# COMPACT_ATOMS: atom_id res chain seq x y z
N ASP A 1 -11.88 2.50 -8.93
CA ASP A 1 -13.26 2.23 -8.41
C ASP A 1 -13.37 0.79 -7.88
N GLY A 2 -12.26 0.21 -7.40
CA GLY A 2 -12.21 -1.19 -6.97
C GLY A 2 -12.29 -2.20 -8.13
N ARG A 3 -12.31 -1.70 -9.37
CA ARG A 3 -12.36 -2.49 -10.60
C ARG A 3 -11.17 -2.12 -11.46
N VAL A 4 -10.66 -3.10 -12.20
CA VAL A 4 -9.63 -2.87 -13.21
C VAL A 4 -10.32 -2.21 -14.40
N THR A 5 -10.32 -0.87 -14.43
CA THR A 5 -11.06 -0.11 -15.44
C THR A 5 -10.21 0.25 -16.65
N ASP A 6 -8.91 0.53 -16.51
CA ASP A 6 -8.02 0.65 -17.68
C ASP A 6 -6.55 0.36 -17.36
N TYR A 7 -5.90 -0.39 -18.27
CA TYR A 7 -4.47 -0.73 -18.25
C TYR A 7 -3.56 0.52 -18.41
N PHE A 8 -4.13 1.65 -18.86
CA PHE A 8 -3.40 2.88 -19.21
C PHE A 8 -3.27 3.90 -18.07
N GLU A 9 -4.01 3.79 -16.96
CA GLU A 9 -3.86 4.69 -15.80
C GLU A 9 -2.65 4.33 -14.91
N TRP A 10 -2.04 3.16 -15.13
CA TRP A 10 -0.95 2.63 -14.30
C TRP A 10 0.40 2.53 -15.03
N LEU A 11 0.48 3.03 -16.27
CA LEU A 11 1.73 3.03 -17.06
C LEU A 11 2.80 3.96 -16.46
N GLU A 12 2.40 4.93 -15.64
CA GLU A 12 3.29 5.81 -14.86
C GLU A 12 3.44 5.36 -13.38
N ALA A 13 2.72 4.32 -12.95
CA ALA A 13 2.81 3.79 -11.60
C ALA A 13 4.11 2.98 -11.43
N GLY A 14 5.07 3.59 -10.74
CA GLY A 14 6.40 3.04 -10.53
C GLY A 14 6.36 1.75 -9.71
N CYS A 15 6.77 0.65 -10.35
CA CYS A 15 7.17 -0.62 -9.74
C CYS A 15 6.03 -1.57 -9.31
N ILE A 16 6.14 -2.79 -9.83
CA ILE A 16 5.30 -3.95 -9.53
C ILE A 16 6.08 -4.83 -8.56
N ILE A 17 5.54 -5.09 -7.38
CA ILE A 17 5.99 -6.23 -6.58
C ILE A 17 5.17 -7.43 -7.02
N SER A 18 5.69 -8.16 -8.01
CA SER A 18 5.08 -9.44 -8.36
C SER A 18 5.47 -10.44 -7.28
N ALA A 19 4.44 -10.98 -6.66
CA ALA A 19 4.62 -11.96 -5.63
C ALA A 19 5.07 -13.31 -6.25
N ARG A 20 5.04 -13.52 -7.57
CA ARG A 20 5.34 -14.81 -8.23
C ARG A 20 6.79 -15.29 -8.03
N HIS A 21 6.99 -16.19 -7.06
CA HIS A 21 8.13 -17.09 -7.06
C HIS A 21 7.83 -18.31 -7.94
N ARG A 22 8.62 -18.52 -8.99
CA ARG A 22 8.74 -19.81 -9.70
C ARG A 22 9.55 -20.78 -8.82
N GLY A 23 8.99 -21.23 -7.70
CA GLY A 23 9.67 -22.16 -6.79
C GLY A 23 8.68 -23.03 -6.01
N THR A 24 8.88 -24.34 -6.08
CA THR A 24 7.92 -25.39 -5.68
C THR A 24 7.88 -25.70 -4.18
N MET A 25 8.51 -24.91 -3.31
CA MET A 25 8.48 -25.15 -1.86
C MET A 25 8.59 -23.82 -1.10
N TYR A 26 7.49 -23.31 -0.57
CA TYR A 26 7.38 -22.76 0.79
C TYR A 26 5.89 -22.63 1.13
N LYS A 27 5.52 -23.24 2.25
CA LYS A 27 4.15 -23.41 2.73
C LYS A 27 3.76 -22.17 3.56
N THR A 28 3.55 -21.05 2.90
CA THR A 28 2.89 -19.87 3.48
C THR A 28 1.67 -19.61 2.62
N GLU A 29 0.48 -19.66 3.23
CA GLU A 29 -0.73 -19.20 2.56
C GLU A 29 -0.50 -17.74 2.17
N ARG A 30 -0.68 -17.46 0.88
CA ARG A 30 -0.49 -16.13 0.32
C ARG A 30 -1.84 -15.54 0.05
N PHE A 31 -2.00 -14.26 0.24
CA PHE A 31 -3.26 -13.57 0.06
C PHE A 31 -3.15 -12.49 -1.02
N LEU A 32 -1.94 -12.03 -1.35
CA LEU A 32 -1.69 -10.99 -2.36
C LEU A 32 -0.99 -11.56 -3.61
N GLU A 33 -1.47 -11.19 -4.80
CA GLU A 33 -0.84 -11.54 -6.09
C GLU A 33 0.14 -10.45 -6.56
N GLU A 34 -0.31 -9.20 -6.55
CA GLU A 34 0.46 -8.05 -7.05
C GLU A 34 0.21 -6.81 -6.19
N ILE A 35 1.24 -5.99 -6.04
CA ILE A 35 1.13 -4.67 -5.41
C ILE A 35 1.72 -3.65 -6.37
N TYR A 36 0.95 -2.60 -6.60
CA TYR A 36 1.33 -1.45 -7.41
C TYR A 36 1.32 -0.20 -6.54
N TYR A 37 2.24 0.73 -6.83
CA TYR A 37 2.18 2.06 -6.26
C TYR A 37 2.48 3.10 -7.34
N GLY A 38 1.94 4.28 -7.14
CA GLY A 38 2.13 5.43 -8.01
C GLY A 38 1.87 6.70 -7.21
N PHE A 39 2.14 7.86 -7.78
CA PHE A 39 1.91 9.11 -7.09
C PHE A 39 1.68 10.24 -8.09
N ASP A 40 0.98 11.28 -7.65
CA ASP A 40 1.01 12.60 -8.29
C ASP A 40 1.77 13.58 -7.38
N LEU A 41 1.77 14.87 -7.70
CA LEU A 41 2.45 15.90 -6.90
C LEU A 41 1.95 16.01 -5.44
N ASN A 42 0.76 15.47 -5.14
CA ASN A 42 0.04 15.68 -3.89
C ASN A 42 -0.19 14.39 -3.09
N LYS A 43 -0.33 13.24 -3.76
CA LYS A 43 -0.83 11.99 -3.20
C LYS A 43 0.01 10.80 -3.64
N LEU A 44 0.15 9.86 -2.72
CA LEU A 44 0.57 8.49 -2.98
C LEU A 44 -0.68 7.62 -3.21
N TYR A 45 -0.62 6.79 -4.25
CA TYR A 45 -1.63 5.80 -4.61
C TYR A 45 -1.05 4.40 -4.44
N ILE A 46 -1.84 3.50 -3.86
CA ILE A 46 -1.46 2.10 -3.70
C ILE A 46 -2.62 1.23 -4.17
N ARG A 47 -2.30 0.23 -4.98
CA ARG A 47 -3.22 -0.82 -5.41
C ARG A 47 -2.69 -2.18 -4.96
N ILE A 48 -3.57 -2.96 -4.35
CA ILE A 48 -3.30 -4.30 -3.84
C ILE A 48 -4.28 -5.26 -4.52
N ASP A 49 -3.73 -6.27 -5.18
CA ASP A 49 -4.49 -7.28 -5.88
C ASP A 49 -4.54 -8.56 -5.02
N PRO A 50 -5.70 -8.90 -4.42
CA PRO A 50 -5.87 -10.11 -3.65
C PRO A 50 -5.95 -11.36 -4.55
N ILE A 51 -5.57 -12.52 -4.02
CA ILE A 51 -5.78 -13.80 -4.71
C ILE A 51 -7.28 -14.14 -4.68
N LEU A 52 -7.93 -14.08 -5.84
CA LEU A 52 -9.39 -14.13 -6.03
C LEU A 52 -10.08 -15.45 -5.60
N ASN A 53 -9.33 -16.49 -5.23
CA ASN A 53 -9.85 -17.84 -4.95
C ASN A 53 -9.66 -18.29 -3.49
N ILE A 54 -9.25 -17.39 -2.60
CA ILE A 54 -9.13 -17.69 -1.17
C ILE A 54 -10.37 -17.13 -0.49
N GLU A 55 -11.06 -17.95 0.30
CA GLU A 55 -12.06 -17.45 1.25
C GLU A 55 -11.30 -16.61 2.28
N LEU A 56 -11.32 -15.29 2.06
CA LEU A 56 -10.67 -14.35 2.95
C LEU A 56 -11.46 -14.31 4.25
N GLU A 57 -10.84 -14.74 5.34
CA GLU A 57 -11.46 -14.73 6.66
C GLU A 57 -11.77 -13.29 7.10
N GLU A 58 -12.88 -13.13 7.83
CA GLU A 58 -13.39 -11.80 8.20
C GLU A 58 -12.51 -11.02 9.19
N ASP A 59 -11.50 -11.67 9.77
CA ASP A 59 -10.58 -11.15 10.79
C ASP A 59 -9.23 -10.69 10.22
N LEU A 60 -9.04 -10.71 8.89
CA LEU A 60 -7.82 -10.20 8.25
C LEU A 60 -7.76 -8.67 8.26
N LYS A 61 -6.56 -8.16 8.56
CA LYS A 61 -6.26 -6.72 8.60
C LYS A 61 -5.07 -6.45 7.68
N ALA A 62 -5.19 -5.45 6.82
CA ALA A 62 -4.09 -4.93 6.04
C ALA A 62 -3.52 -3.67 6.69
N GLU A 63 -2.20 -3.57 6.66
CA GLU A 63 -1.47 -2.41 7.15
C GLU A 63 -0.41 -1.98 6.12
N ILE A 64 -0.52 -0.74 5.66
CA ILE A 64 0.54 -0.10 4.87
C ILE A 64 1.31 0.82 5.81
N ILE A 65 2.58 0.49 6.00
CA ILE A 65 3.49 1.20 6.88
C ILE A 65 4.40 2.07 6.03
N ILE A 66 4.31 3.39 6.22
CA ILE A 66 5.12 4.40 5.56
C ILE A 66 6.01 5.02 6.62
N PHE A 67 7.32 4.94 6.46
CA PHE A 67 8.23 5.34 7.51
C PHE A 67 9.53 5.95 6.99
N ASP A 68 10.01 6.94 7.74
CA ASP A 68 11.41 7.35 7.75
C ASP A 68 11.79 7.87 9.14
N ASN A 69 11.65 9.17 9.40
CA ASN A 69 11.80 9.76 10.73
C ASN A 69 10.59 9.51 11.65
N GLU A 70 9.40 9.49 11.05
CA GLU A 70 8.14 9.14 11.69
C GLU A 70 7.55 7.93 10.98
N GLU A 71 6.71 7.18 11.69
CA GLU A 71 6.01 6.03 11.13
C GLU A 71 4.51 6.31 11.07
N PHE A 72 3.94 6.13 9.88
CA PHE A 72 2.52 6.21 9.62
C PHE A 72 2.00 4.85 9.18
N ARG A 73 0.82 4.49 9.66
CA ARG A 73 0.17 3.22 9.33
C ARG A 73 -1.24 3.48 8.82
N LEU A 74 -1.52 2.95 7.65
CA LEU A 74 -2.85 2.95 7.04
C LEU A 74 -3.44 1.57 7.27
N VAL A 75 -4.45 1.50 8.14
CA VAL A 75 -5.01 0.24 8.63
C VAL A 75 -6.45 0.09 8.16
N PHE A 76 -6.76 -1.01 7.48
CA PHE A 76 -8.10 -1.32 6.98
C PHE A 76 -8.39 -2.83 7.04
N PRO A 77 -9.67 -3.24 7.14
CA PRO A 77 -10.03 -4.64 7.04
C PRO A 77 -9.69 -5.18 5.64
N PHE A 78 -9.08 -6.37 5.59
CA PHE A 78 -8.79 -7.09 4.37
C PHE A 78 -9.83 -8.19 4.15
N GLY A 79 -10.18 -8.49 2.90
CA GLY A 79 -11.19 -9.51 2.57
C GLY A 79 -12.65 -9.06 2.68
N LYS A 80 -12.92 -7.88 3.23
CA LYS A 80 -14.25 -7.27 3.20
C LYS A 80 -14.43 -6.44 1.93
N ARG A 81 -15.60 -6.55 1.31
CA ARG A 81 -16.04 -5.64 0.25
C ARG A 81 -16.60 -4.36 0.86
N ASP A 82 -16.76 -3.34 0.02
CA ASP A 82 -17.37 -2.05 0.38
C ASP A 82 -16.65 -1.27 1.49
N VAL A 83 -15.35 -1.53 1.66
CA VAL A 83 -14.49 -0.71 2.53
C VAL A 83 -14.39 0.69 1.93
N SER A 84 -14.85 1.68 2.68
CA SER A 84 -14.89 3.08 2.24
C SER A 84 -13.89 3.98 2.98
N SER A 85 -13.27 3.50 4.06
CA SER A 85 -12.30 4.27 4.85
C SER A 85 -11.21 3.38 5.45
N TYR A 86 -10.03 3.96 5.69
CA TYR A 86 -8.97 3.36 6.49
C TYR A 86 -8.59 4.26 7.68
N LYS A 87 -8.02 3.67 8.73
CA LYS A 87 -7.49 4.40 9.89
C LYS A 87 -6.09 4.88 9.58
N LEU A 88 -5.81 6.18 9.78
CA LEU A 88 -4.46 6.72 9.80
C LEU A 88 -3.96 6.74 11.25
N ILE A 89 -2.88 6.01 11.49
CA ILE A 89 -2.21 5.91 12.78
C ILE A 89 -0.81 6.48 12.64
N ARG A 90 -0.36 7.24 13.63
CA ARG A 90 1.02 7.74 13.73
C ARG A 90 1.72 7.08 14.91
N ALA A 91 2.92 6.58 14.68
CA ALA A 91 3.82 6.11 15.71
C ALA A 91 5.05 7.02 15.78
N PHE A 92 5.23 7.67 16.93
CA PHE A 92 6.32 8.61 17.17
C PHE A 92 6.74 8.58 18.65
N ASN A 93 8.05 8.59 18.92
CA ASN A 93 8.61 8.54 20.28
C ASN A 93 8.01 7.42 21.17
N GLY A 94 7.82 6.23 20.60
CA GLY A 94 7.29 5.06 21.32
C GLY A 94 5.79 5.15 21.67
N LYS A 95 5.08 6.17 21.19
CA LYS A 95 3.62 6.29 21.32
C LYS A 95 2.96 6.07 19.97
N THR A 96 1.80 5.42 20.00
CA THR A 96 0.96 5.20 18.82
C THR A 96 -0.37 5.91 19.04
N GLU A 97 -0.78 6.74 18.10
CA GLU A 97 -2.03 7.50 18.16
C GLU A 97 -2.85 7.36 16.88
N LYS A 98 -4.17 7.19 17.01
CA LYS A 98 -5.08 7.32 15.86
C LYS A 98 -5.23 8.80 15.54
N ILE A 99 -4.88 9.19 14.32
CA ILE A 99 -5.03 10.57 13.84
C ILE A 99 -6.47 10.79 13.36
N LYS A 100 -6.94 10.01 12.39
CA LYS A 100 -8.30 10.08 11.82
C LYS A 100 -8.63 8.87 10.96
N ASP A 101 -9.88 8.80 10.50
CA ASP A 101 -10.28 7.92 9.39
C ASP A 101 -10.23 8.72 8.09
N ILE A 102 -9.79 8.09 6.99
CA ILE A 102 -9.70 8.72 5.66
C ILE A 102 -10.54 7.93 4.67
N GLU A 103 -11.46 8.62 4.00
CA GLU A 103 -12.40 8.04 3.02
C GLU A 103 -11.81 7.96 1.61
N SER A 104 -10.59 7.41 1.51
CA SER A 104 -9.87 7.29 0.24
C SER A 104 -9.39 5.87 0.02
N ILE A 105 -10.33 4.92 0.12
CA ILE A 105 -10.13 3.51 -0.20
C ILE A 105 -11.38 2.95 -0.87
N LYS A 106 -11.18 2.01 -1.79
CA LYS A 106 -12.22 1.15 -2.35
C LYS A 106 -11.71 -0.28 -2.40
N ALA A 107 -12.52 -1.22 -1.91
CA ALA A 107 -12.22 -2.64 -1.92
C ALA A 107 -13.36 -3.41 -2.60
N ASP A 108 -13.07 -4.03 -3.74
CA ASP A 108 -13.94 -5.00 -4.42
C ASP A 108 -13.09 -6.15 -4.96
N LYS A 109 -12.76 -6.17 -6.26
CA LYS A 109 -11.85 -7.17 -6.85
C LYS A 109 -10.38 -6.84 -6.56
N ILE A 110 -10.09 -5.54 -6.51
CA ILE A 110 -8.81 -4.98 -6.10
C ILE A 110 -9.07 -4.01 -4.95
N ILE A 111 -8.01 -3.71 -4.22
CA ILE A 111 -8.04 -2.68 -3.19
C ILE A 111 -7.21 -1.51 -3.68
N GLU A 112 -7.83 -0.34 -3.79
CA GLU A 112 -7.17 0.89 -4.21
C GLU A 112 -7.35 1.93 -3.11
N LEU A 113 -6.26 2.61 -2.75
CA LEU A 113 -6.32 3.71 -1.80
C LEU A 113 -5.34 4.82 -2.16
N SER A 114 -5.60 6.01 -1.62
CA SER A 114 -4.68 7.13 -1.74
C SER A 114 -4.49 7.85 -0.42
N ILE A 115 -3.31 8.42 -0.21
CA ILE A 115 -2.96 9.23 0.96
C ILE A 115 -2.22 10.51 0.49
N PRO A 116 -2.69 11.71 0.87
CA PRO A 116 -1.94 12.93 0.61
C PRO A 116 -0.61 12.95 1.35
N PHE A 117 0.47 13.40 0.70
CA PHE A 117 1.78 13.54 1.35
C PHE A 117 1.75 14.49 2.56
N SER A 118 0.84 15.49 2.53
CA SER A 118 0.62 16.40 3.66
C SER A 118 0.12 15.70 4.93
N GLU A 119 -0.57 14.56 4.82
CA GLU A 119 -1.01 13.77 5.98
C GLU A 119 0.14 12.97 6.62
N LEU A 120 1.21 12.77 5.86
CA LEU A 120 2.40 12.02 6.26
C LEU A 120 3.53 12.94 6.73
N ASN A 121 3.28 14.26 6.80
CA ASN A 121 4.28 15.30 7.07
C ASN A 121 5.50 15.25 6.12
N LEU A 122 5.31 14.76 4.89
CA LEU A 122 6.38 14.59 3.92
C LEU A 122 6.52 15.80 3.00
N LYS A 123 7.76 16.12 2.64
CA LYS A 123 8.10 17.19 1.70
C LYS A 123 8.65 16.62 0.41
N THR A 124 8.48 17.38 -0.67
CA THR A 124 9.11 17.13 -1.97
C THR A 124 10.60 16.82 -1.84
N GLY A 125 11.05 15.77 -2.51
CA GLY A 125 12.43 15.28 -2.50
C GLY A 125 12.80 14.40 -1.29
N GLU A 126 11.94 14.28 -0.28
CA GLU A 126 12.18 13.37 0.83
C GLU A 126 11.99 11.91 0.39
N ASN A 127 12.79 11.03 0.98
CA ASN A 127 12.68 9.59 0.75
C ASN A 127 11.85 8.95 1.86
N VAL A 128 10.95 8.06 1.47
CA VAL A 128 10.16 7.25 2.39
C VAL A 128 10.25 5.79 2.07
N LYS A 129 10.12 4.99 3.12
CA LYS A 129 10.17 3.54 3.06
C LYS A 129 8.76 3.01 3.25
N ILE A 130 8.37 2.04 2.42
CA ILE A 130 7.02 1.47 2.47
C ILE A 130 7.11 -0.04 2.66
N ASN A 131 6.30 -0.55 3.58
CA ASN A 131 5.99 -1.96 3.74
C ASN A 131 4.48 -2.16 3.72
N ILE A 132 4.05 -3.31 3.21
CA ILE A 132 2.66 -3.77 3.31
C ILE A 132 2.66 -5.05 4.13
N LYS A 133 1.70 -5.19 5.04
CA LYS A 133 1.53 -6.38 5.88
C LYS A 133 0.08 -6.80 5.90
N LEU A 134 -0.13 -8.11 6.04
CA LEU A 134 -1.38 -8.70 6.45
C LEU A 134 -1.22 -9.34 7.82
N GLU A 135 -2.19 -9.09 8.67
CA GLU A 135 -2.26 -9.63 10.02
C GLU A 135 -3.56 -10.38 10.23
N LYS A 136 -3.48 -11.46 10.99
CA LYS A 136 -4.62 -12.22 11.51
C LYS A 136 -4.46 -12.37 13.00
N ASN A 137 -5.44 -11.93 13.78
CA ASN A 137 -5.37 -11.94 15.25
C ASN A 137 -4.06 -11.33 15.79
N ASP A 138 -3.66 -10.19 15.21
CA ASP A 138 -2.42 -9.45 15.51
C ASP A 138 -1.10 -10.22 15.27
N ILE A 139 -1.17 -11.31 14.49
CA ILE A 139 0.00 -12.05 14.02
C ILE A 139 0.23 -11.68 12.55
N GLU A 140 1.43 -11.21 12.21
CA GLU A 140 1.88 -11.00 10.83
C GLU A 140 1.91 -12.34 10.09
N ILE A 141 1.04 -12.49 9.08
CA ILE A 141 0.95 -13.70 8.24
C ILE A 141 1.59 -13.51 6.88
N GLU A 142 1.66 -12.28 6.39
CA GLU A 142 2.25 -11.95 5.09
C GLU A 142 2.82 -10.52 5.10
N ARG A 143 3.95 -10.30 4.42
CA ARG A 143 4.62 -8.99 4.34
C ARG A 143 5.32 -8.78 2.99
N TYR A 144 5.22 -7.55 2.49
CA TYR A 144 5.86 -7.11 1.25
C TYR A 144 6.62 -5.78 1.42
N PRO A 145 7.84 -5.68 0.85
CA PRO A 145 8.66 -6.80 0.37
C PRO A 145 8.99 -7.76 1.54
N GLN A 146 9.23 -9.05 1.27
CA GLN A 146 9.55 -10.02 2.34
C GLN A 146 10.78 -9.62 3.16
N LYS A 147 11.75 -8.94 2.52
CA LYS A 147 12.93 -8.36 3.17
C LYS A 147 13.13 -6.94 2.68
N GLY A 148 13.56 -6.05 3.56
CA GLY A 148 13.75 -4.63 3.24
C GLY A 148 12.43 -3.88 3.13
N PHE A 149 12.39 -2.90 2.23
CA PHE A 149 11.27 -1.97 2.03
C PHE A 149 11.29 -1.45 0.59
N ILE A 150 10.16 -0.91 0.14
CA ILE A 150 10.08 -0.09 -1.06
C ILE A 150 10.64 1.28 -0.72
N LEU A 151 11.52 1.84 -1.56
CA LEU A 151 12.00 3.21 -1.43
C LEU A 151 11.26 4.09 -2.44
N LEU A 152 10.66 5.18 -1.97
CA LEU A 152 9.97 6.17 -2.79
C LEU A 152 10.47 7.57 -2.47
N THR A 153 10.69 8.38 -3.49
CA THR A 153 11.02 9.81 -3.34
C THR A 153 9.77 10.62 -3.64
N VAL A 154 9.40 11.54 -2.74
CA VAL A 154 8.25 12.43 -2.95
C VAL A 154 8.54 13.30 -4.18
N PRO A 155 7.64 13.32 -5.19
CA PRO A 155 7.88 14.03 -6.44
C PRO A 155 8.02 15.53 -6.26
N ASP A 156 8.78 16.13 -7.18
CA ASP A 156 8.80 17.57 -7.41
C ASP A 156 8.08 17.91 -8.72
N GLU A 157 7.89 19.21 -8.98
CA GLU A 157 7.27 19.70 -10.23
C GLU A 157 8.08 19.34 -11.49
N ASN A 158 9.33 18.88 -11.35
CA ASN A 158 10.16 18.43 -12.46
C ASN A 158 9.99 16.94 -12.77
N PHE A 159 9.18 16.20 -11.99
CA PHE A 159 8.99 14.75 -12.10
C PHE A 159 8.51 14.31 -13.48
N GLU A 160 7.59 15.05 -14.11
CA GLU A 160 7.10 14.75 -15.47
C GLU A 160 8.23 14.68 -16.52
N ARG A 161 9.38 15.31 -16.28
CA ARG A 161 10.51 15.32 -17.23
C ARG A 161 11.43 14.10 -17.13
N ILE A 162 11.36 13.33 -16.04
CA ILE A 162 12.29 12.23 -15.76
C ILE A 162 11.76 10.89 -16.30
N MET A 163 10.44 10.71 -16.41
CA MET A 163 9.81 9.46 -16.88
C MET A 163 9.79 9.29 -18.41
N TRP A 164 10.17 10.32 -19.20
CA TRP A 164 10.23 10.28 -20.67
C TRP A 164 11.56 9.77 -21.25
N ARG A 165 12.42 9.15 -20.43
CA ARG A 165 13.61 8.43 -20.92
C ARG A 165 13.51 6.94 -20.58
N VAL A 166 12.68 6.24 -21.33
CA VAL A 166 12.88 4.81 -21.63
C VAL A 166 12.66 4.57 -23.10
#